data_AF-A0A1F3C8C9-F1
#
_entry.id   AF-A0A1F3C8C9-F1
#
_cell.length_a   1.000
_cell.length_b   1.000
_cell.length_c   1.000
_cell.angle_alpha   90.00
_cell.angle_beta   90.00
_cell.angle_gamma   90.00
#
_symmetry.space_group_name_H-M   'P 1'
#
loop_
_entity.id
_entity.type
_entity.pdbx_description
1 polymer ?
#
loop_
_entity_poly.entity_id
_entity_poly.type
_entity_poly.pdbx_seq_one_letter_code
_entity_poly.pdbx_strand_id
1 'polypeptide(L)' 'MPRRAYTESHMAVVVETAHRALARRDEIGGVRFVHEPPVLRHFTAHFAPVLRAELPRMPEVLPA' A
#
# COMPACT_ATOMS: atom_id res chain seq x y z
N MET A 1 17.85 1.89 -8.47
CA MET A 1 17.95 0.70 -7.60
C MET A 1 19.38 0.50 -7.14
N PRO A 2 19.64 0.18 -5.86
CA PRO A 2 20.99 -0.03 -5.33
C PRO A 2 21.71 -1.16 -6.10
N ARG A 3 22.64 -0.79 -6.99
CA ARG A 3 23.26 -1.70 -7.97
C ARG A 3 24.24 -2.73 -7.38
N ARG A 4 24.53 -2.67 -6.08
CA ARG A 4 25.48 -3.55 -5.37
C ARG A 4 24.85 -4.38 -4.25
N ALA A 5 23.59 -4.13 -3.91
CA ALA A 5 22.87 -4.85 -2.87
C ALA A 5 21.86 -5.85 -3.46
N TYR A 6 21.34 -5.57 -4.66
CA TYR A 6 20.30 -6.37 -5.30
C TYR A 6 20.69 -6.79 -6.71
N THR A 7 20.25 -7.98 -7.09
CA THR A 7 20.42 -8.57 -8.42
C THR A 7 19.23 -8.27 -9.31
N GLU A 8 19.33 -8.61 -10.60
CA GLU A 8 18.22 -8.56 -11.54
C GLU A 8 17.04 -9.44 -11.09
N SER A 9 17.30 -10.63 -10.55
CA SER A 9 16.26 -11.52 -10.04
C SER A 9 15.44 -10.89 -8.91
N HIS A 10 16.06 -10.10 -8.02
CA HIS A 10 15.31 -9.35 -7.01
C HIS A 10 14.36 -8.33 -7.64
N MET A 11 14.81 -7.66 -8.71
CA MET A 11 13.97 -6.69 -9.44
C MET A 11 12.80 -7.37 -10.14
N ALA A 12 13.02 -8.54 -10.74
CA ALA A 12 11.95 -9.31 -11.38
C ALA A 12 10.82 -9.64 -10.39
N VAL A 13 11.16 -10.04 -9.15
CA VAL A 13 10.18 -10.31 -8.10
C VAL A 13 9.41 -9.05 -7.71
N VAL A 14 10.07 -7.90 -7.59
CA VAL A 14 9.41 -6.62 -7.27
C VAL A 14 8.41 -6.23 -8.36
N VAL A 15 8.82 -6.32 -9.63
CA VAL A 15 7.97 -5.98 -10.78
C VAL A 15 6.75 -6.90 -10.84
N GLU A 16 6.94 -8.22 -10.76
CA GLU A 16 5.84 -9.18 -10.78
C GLU A 16 4.88 -8.97 -9.60
N THR A 17 5.40 -8.74 -8.40
CA THR A 17 4.57 -8.50 -7.21
C THR A 17 3.77 -7.21 -7.33
N ALA A 18 4.39 -6.13 -7.80
CA ALA A 18 3.71 -4.85 -8.03
C ALA A 18 2.62 -4.98 -9.10
N HIS A 19 2.89 -5.69 -10.20
CA HIS A 19 1.91 -5.96 -11.24
C HIS A 19 0.71 -6.76 -10.72
N ARG A 20 0.96 -7.81 -9.90
CA ARG A 20 -0.10 -8.59 -9.25
C ARG A 20 -0.95 -7.80 -8.27
N ALA A 21 -0.35 -6.85 -7.56
CA ALA A 21 -1.08 -5.95 -6.66
C ALA A 21 -1.94 -4.97 -7.45
N LEU A 22 -1.41 -4.39 -8.53
CA LEU A 22 -2.14 -3.49 -9.41
C LEU A 22 -3.36 -4.17 -10.06
N ALA A 23 -3.19 -5.40 -10.54
CA ALA A 23 -4.28 -6.19 -11.12
C ALA A 23 -5.43 -6.45 -10.13
N ARG A 24 -5.16 -6.44 -8.82
CA ARG A 24 -6.13 -6.65 -7.73
C ARG A 24 -6.40 -5.39 -6.92
N ARG A 25 -6.09 -4.20 -7.45
CA ARG A 25 -6.24 -2.93 -6.71
C ARG A 25 -7.65 -2.71 -6.16
N ASP A 26 -8.65 -3.23 -6.86
CA ASP A 26 -10.06 -3.12 -6.48
C ASP A 26 -10.43 -4.01 -5.28
N GLU A 27 -9.61 -5.01 -4.95
CA GLU A 27 -9.74 -5.89 -3.77
C GLU A 27 -8.98 -5.32 -2.54
N ILE A 28 -8.02 -4.41 -2.75
CA ILE A 28 -7.17 -3.85 -1.70
C ILE A 28 -7.91 -2.69 -1.03
N GLY A 29 -8.35 -2.90 0.22
CA GLY A 29 -9.06 -1.90 1.02
C GLY A 29 -8.16 -0.93 1.78
N GLY A 30 -8.76 0.13 2.33
CA GLY A 30 -8.10 1.06 3.23
C GLY A 30 -7.87 0.51 4.63
N VAL A 31 -7.06 1.23 5.42
CA VAL A 31 -6.78 0.92 6.83
C VAL A 31 -7.07 2.13 7.72
N ARG A 32 -7.35 1.87 9.00
CA ARG A 32 -7.53 2.88 10.04
C ARG A 32 -6.52 2.70 11.16
N PHE A 33 -6.18 3.78 11.86
CA PHE A 33 -5.35 3.69 13.06
C PHE A 33 -6.10 2.99 14.20
N VAL A 34 -5.40 2.08 14.87
CA VAL A 34 -5.77 1.51 16.18
C VAL A 34 -4.96 2.19 17.27
N HIS A 35 -3.72 2.53 16.97
CA HIS A 35 -2.82 3.30 17.81
C HIS A 35 -2.03 4.28 16.95
N GLU A 36 -2.12 5.58 17.26
CA GLU A 36 -1.41 6.65 16.54
C GLU A 36 -0.50 7.42 17.52
N PRO A 37 0.82 7.16 17.49
CA PRO A 37 1.79 7.93 18.27
C PRO A 37 1.79 9.41 17.85
N PRO A 38 1.99 10.35 18.79
CA PRO A 38 1.93 11.78 18.50
C PRO A 38 3.07 12.27 17.59
N VAL A 39 4.17 11.52 17.50
CA VAL A 39 5.38 11.88 16.76
C VAL A 39 5.83 10.69 15.93
N LEU A 40 6.22 10.93 14.68
CA LEU A 40 6.72 9.93 13.73
C LEU A 40 5.84 8.67 13.62
N ARG A 41 4.51 8.87 13.57
CA ARG A 41 3.50 7.80 13.55
C ARG A 41 3.73 6.69 12.52
N HIS A 42 4.41 6.95 11.41
CA HIS A 42 4.67 5.94 10.38
C HIS A 42 5.60 4.81 10.83
N PHE A 43 6.38 5.00 11.89
CA PHE A 43 7.27 3.95 12.42
C PHE A 43 6.58 2.97 13.37
N THR A 44 5.66 3.47 14.21
CA THR A 44 5.11 2.70 15.34
C THR A 44 3.58 2.73 15.44
N ALA A 45 2.88 3.26 14.44
CA ALA A 45 1.43 3.14 14.38
C ALA A 45 0.97 1.71 14.14
N HIS A 46 -0.17 1.37 14.72
CA HIS A 46 -0.85 0.11 14.47
C HIS A 46 -2.13 0.36 13.65
N PHE A 47 -2.40 -0.51 12.69
CA PHE A 47 -3.50 -0.37 11.75
C PHE A 47 -4.46 -1.56 11.79
N ALA A 48 -5.73 -1.32 11.47
CA ALA A 48 -6.74 -2.34 11.22
C ALA A 48 -7.39 -2.10 9.84
N PRO A 49 -7.85 -3.17 9.15
CA PRO A 49 -8.58 -3.01 7.89
C PRO A 49 -9.89 -2.25 8.12
N VAL A 50 -10.27 -1.44 7.13
CA VAL A 50 -11.57 -0.79 7.07
C VAL A 50 -12.47 -1.60 6.16
N LEU A 51 -13.68 -1.93 6.63
CA LEU A 51 -14.68 -2.55 5.77
C LEU A 51 -15.04 -1.55 4.67
N ARG A 52 -15.16 -2.00 3.41
CA ARG A 52 -15.44 -1.11 2.26
C ARG A 52 -16.70 -0.24 2.44
N ALA A 53 -17.67 -0.70 3.24
CA ALA A 53 -18.87 0.05 3.59
C ALA A 53 -18.62 1.31 4.44
N GLU A 54 -17.48 1.37 5.14
CA GLU A 54 -17.11 2.45 6.06
C GLU A 54 -16.19 3.50 5.40
N LEU A 55 -15.73 3.26 4.16
CA LEU A 55 -14.88 4.21 3.45
C LEU A 55 -15.72 5.33 2.82
N PRO A 56 -15.34 6.61 3.02
CA PRO A 56 -15.94 7.69 2.24
C PRO A 56 -15.69 7.43 0.76
N ARG A 57 -16.72 7.57 -0.09
CA ARG A 57 -16.58 7.44 -1.54
C ARG A 57 -15.46 8.39 -1.99
N MET A 58 -14.33 7.83 -2.41
CA MET A 58 -13.23 8.62 -2.94
C MET A 58 -13.73 9.38 -4.16
N PRO A 59 -13.36 10.66 -4.34
CA PRO A 59 -13.62 11.35 -5.59
C PRO A 59 -12.87 10.59 -6.69
N GLU A 60 -13.58 10.30 -7.77
CA GLU A 60 -13.05 9.71 -8.99
C GLU A 60 -11.96 10.64 -9.53
N VAL A 61 -10.69 10.32 -9.26
CA VAL A 61 -9.56 11.05 -9.82
C VAL A 61 -9.40 10.58 -11.27
N LEU A 62 -9.74 11.48 -12.19
CA LEU A 62 -9.68 11.36 -13.65
C LEU A 62 -8.28 10.87 -14.12
N PRO A 63 -8.21 10.03 -15.17
CA PRO A 63 -6.93 9.56 -15.72
C PRO A 63 -6.09 10.71 -16.30
N ALA A 64 -4.77 10.53 -16.25
CA ALA A 64 -3.81 11.27 -17.07
C ALA A 64 -3.66 10.62 -18.45
#